data_AF-A0A1V5IS73-F1
#
_entry.id   AF-A0A1V5IS73-F1
#
_cell.length_a   1.000
_cell.length_b   1.000
_cell.length_c   1.000
_cell.angle_alpha   90.00
_cell.angle_beta   90.00
_cell.angle_gamma   90.00
#
_symmetry.space_group_name_H-M   'P 1'
#
loop_
_entity.id
_entity.type
_entity.pdbx_description
1 polymer ?
#
loop_
_entity_poly.entity_id
_entity_poly.type
_entity_poly.pdbx_seq_one_letter_code
_entity_poly.pdbx_strand_id
1 'polypeptide(L)'
;MLSRRALVFLAAAWILVSLYPDPGLLVRSVRNAVRPRILPEAVTSMAAALPDDPRVVEAHVVGRLVPYAYDWQSAGVPWYFPTTEEAVAAGRGDCESRALVLASILTAKGIPNELRLSLNHIWVDYPGKRATAQENAAVQVAGVEDGRFFLRWPRDFHLGRELSDQLAIYWTPAPVWRVVSLVVGLLLVALWNASVRLMSAGRGALDDTRAAAPPHRRAGRSPRCRQAAAGGRRCALDATVRRAGRPAIGSAGSVTPAEETHP
;
A
#
# COMPACT_ATOMS: atom_id res chain seq x y z
N MET A 1 -10.48 13.51 -18.21
CA MET A 1 -10.30 12.19 -17.54
C MET A 1 -9.10 12.27 -16.61
N LEU A 2 -9.20 11.76 -15.38
CA LEU A 2 -8.00 11.61 -14.55
C LEU A 2 -7.12 10.51 -15.14
N SER A 3 -5.81 10.76 -15.21
CA SER A 3 -4.87 9.73 -15.64
C SER A 3 -4.84 8.59 -14.61
N ARG A 4 -4.45 7.38 -15.04
CA ARG A 4 -4.26 6.25 -14.10
C ARG A 4 -3.32 6.63 -12.94
N ARG A 5 -2.28 7.41 -13.24
CA ARG A 5 -1.33 7.93 -12.24
C ARG A 5 -2.03 8.83 -11.21
N ALA A 6 -2.90 9.74 -11.66
CA ALA A 6 -3.65 10.60 -10.76
C ALA A 6 -4.61 9.82 -9.85
N LEU A 7 -5.27 8.78 -10.37
CA LEU A 7 -6.15 7.92 -9.56
C LEU A 7 -5.38 7.15 -8.49
N VAL A 8 -4.24 6.56 -8.87
CA VAL A 8 -3.36 5.86 -7.92
C VAL A 8 -2.87 6.82 -6.85
N PHE A 9 -2.46 8.04 -7.25
CA PHE A 9 -2.04 9.07 -6.29
C PHE A 9 -3.16 9.45 -5.32
N LEU A 10 -4.38 9.73 -5.82
CA LEU A 10 -5.52 10.10 -4.97
C LEU A 10 -5.90 8.98 -4.00
N ALA A 11 -5.92 7.73 -4.48
CA ALA A 11 -6.20 6.57 -3.64
C ALA A 11 -5.11 6.40 -2.57
N ALA A 12 -3.83 6.47 -2.94
CA ALA A 12 -2.71 6.38 -2.01
C ALA A 12 -2.71 7.52 -0.98
N ALA A 13 -2.97 8.75 -1.41
CA ALA A 13 -3.10 9.90 -0.52
C ALA A 13 -4.27 9.75 0.45
N TRP A 14 -5.42 9.26 -0.03
CA TRP A 14 -6.57 8.97 0.82
C TRP A 14 -6.27 7.90 1.86
N ILE A 15 -5.62 6.80 1.46
CA ILE A 15 -5.15 5.75 2.37
C ILE A 15 -4.23 6.35 3.44
N LEU A 16 -3.23 7.12 3.01
CA LEU A 16 -2.25 7.73 3.92
C LEU A 16 -2.92 8.62 4.95
N VAL A 17 -3.76 9.58 4.54
CA VAL A 17 -4.41 10.53 5.47
C VAL A 17 -5.48 9.85 6.34
N SER A 18 -6.14 8.80 5.83
CA SER A 18 -7.12 8.03 6.61
C SER A 18 -6.46 7.25 7.75
N LEU A 19 -5.30 6.64 7.47
CA LEU A 19 -4.53 5.85 8.42
C LEU A 19 -3.65 6.71 9.32
N TYR A 20 -3.11 7.80 8.78
CA TYR A 20 -2.21 8.76 9.44
C TYR A 20 -2.69 10.20 9.16
N PRO A 21 -3.61 10.73 10.00
CA PRO A 21 -4.03 12.14 9.90
C PRO A 21 -2.87 13.12 9.95
N ASP A 22 -1.85 12.77 10.73
CA ASP A 22 -0.54 13.38 10.70
C ASP A 22 0.45 12.39 10.06
N PRO A 23 0.76 12.54 8.76
CA PRO A 23 1.76 11.71 8.08
C PRO A 23 3.16 11.82 8.71
N GLY A 24 3.43 12.87 9.49
CA GLY A 24 4.66 13.03 10.25
C GLY A 24 4.86 11.91 11.28
N LEU A 25 3.78 11.31 11.80
CA LEU A 25 3.88 10.16 12.70
C LEU A 25 4.52 8.97 12.02
N LEU A 26 4.12 8.63 10.78
CA LEU A 26 4.73 7.52 10.03
C LEU A 26 6.25 7.75 9.83
N VAL A 27 6.65 8.97 9.47
CA VAL A 27 8.07 9.32 9.30
C VAL A 27 8.83 9.16 10.62
N ARG A 28 8.25 9.60 11.74
CA ARG A 28 8.84 9.44 13.07
C ARG A 28 8.96 7.96 13.45
N SER A 29 7.93 7.16 13.22
CA SER A 29 7.92 5.73 13.51
C SER A 29 8.98 4.99 12.71
N VAL A 30 9.10 5.25 11.40
CA VAL A 30 10.18 4.66 10.58
C VAL A 30 11.56 5.04 11.12
N ARG A 31 11.77 6.32 11.44
CA ARG A 31 13.03 6.81 12.01
C ARG A 31 13.34 6.11 13.34
N ASN A 32 12.35 5.99 14.22
CA ASN A 32 12.50 5.38 15.53
C ASN A 32 12.69 3.86 15.42
N ALA A 33 12.08 3.18 14.44
CA ALA A 33 12.31 1.76 14.20
C ALA A 33 13.75 1.50 13.70
N VAL A 34 14.27 2.36 12.80
CA VAL A 34 15.65 2.25 12.31
C VAL A 34 16.67 2.60 13.40
N ARG A 35 16.33 3.54 14.29
CA ARG A 35 17.17 3.95 15.43
C ARG A 35 16.33 4.00 16.71
N PRO A 36 16.13 2.85 17.38
CA PRO A 36 15.33 2.76 18.60
C PRO A 36 15.77 3.78 19.64
N ARG A 37 14.80 4.52 20.17
CA ARG A 37 15.03 5.61 21.12
C ARG A 37 14.89 5.09 22.56
N ILE A 38 15.87 4.27 22.95
CA ILE A 38 16.08 3.80 24.33
C ILE A 38 16.69 4.96 25.13
N LEU A 39 15.98 5.45 26.15
CA LEU A 39 16.34 6.66 26.91
C LEU A 39 16.33 6.35 28.42
N PRO A 40 17.46 5.89 29.00
CA PRO A 40 17.58 5.58 30.44
C PRO A 40 17.19 6.74 31.36
N GLU A 41 17.46 7.97 30.94
CA GLU A 41 17.12 9.21 31.64
C GLU A 41 15.62 9.38 31.86
N ALA A 42 14.78 8.93 30.92
CA ALA A 42 13.33 9.04 30.99
C ALA A 42 12.70 8.11 32.05
N VAL A 43 13.44 7.10 32.50
CA VAL A 43 12.97 6.05 33.42
C VAL A 43 13.81 5.95 34.69
N THR A 44 14.68 6.91 34.97
CA THR A 44 15.62 6.85 36.11
C THR A 44 14.90 6.67 37.45
N SER A 45 13.81 7.41 37.69
CA SER A 45 13.01 7.28 38.91
C SER A 45 12.31 5.92 39.02
N MET A 46 11.79 5.39 37.90
CA MET A 46 11.18 4.07 37.82
C MET A 46 12.22 2.97 38.08
N ALA A 47 13.40 3.08 37.48
CA ALA A 47 14.50 2.14 37.64
C ALA A 47 14.98 2.08 39.10
N ALA A 48 15.06 3.24 39.78
CA ALA A 48 15.43 3.31 41.20
C ALA A 48 14.40 2.64 42.13
N ALA A 49 13.13 2.59 41.74
CA ALA A 49 12.05 1.99 42.52
C ALA A 49 11.92 0.46 42.32
N LEU A 50 12.59 -0.11 41.30
CA LEU A 50 12.47 -1.52 40.95
C LEU A 50 13.67 -2.36 41.44
N PRO A 51 13.47 -3.66 41.74
CA PRO A 51 14.56 -4.58 42.05
C PRO A 51 15.56 -4.72 40.89
N ASP A 52 16.77 -5.23 41.20
CA ASP A 52 17.83 -5.47 40.20
C ASP A 52 17.66 -6.79 39.42
N ASP A 53 16.66 -7.61 39.76
CA ASP A 53 16.33 -8.81 38.98
C ASP A 53 15.62 -8.41 37.67
N PRO A 54 16.23 -8.62 36.49
CA PRO A 54 15.65 -8.20 35.21
C PRO A 54 14.33 -8.91 34.89
N ARG A 55 14.11 -10.11 35.43
CA ARG A 55 12.84 -10.84 35.24
C ARG A 55 11.71 -10.23 36.03
N VAL A 56 12.01 -9.73 37.23
CA VAL A 56 11.03 -8.99 38.05
C VAL A 56 10.72 -7.64 37.41
N VAL A 57 11.74 -6.96 36.88
CA VAL A 57 11.57 -5.72 36.12
C VAL A 57 10.67 -5.96 34.90
N GLU A 58 10.96 -6.96 34.07
CA GLU A 58 10.15 -7.30 32.89
C GLU A 58 8.70 -7.59 33.26
N ALA A 59 8.47 -8.44 34.28
CA ALA A 59 7.12 -8.74 34.75
C ALA A 59 6.37 -7.48 35.23
N HIS A 60 7.08 -6.54 35.87
CA HIS A 60 6.50 -5.28 36.30
C HIS A 60 6.20 -4.34 35.14
N VAL A 61 7.09 -4.25 34.13
CA VAL A 61 6.88 -3.44 32.93
C VAL A 61 5.65 -3.95 32.17
N VAL A 62 5.63 -5.24 31.85
CA VAL A 62 4.56 -5.86 31.06
C VAL A 62 3.23 -5.88 31.82
N GLY A 63 3.27 -6.14 33.13
CA GLY A 63 2.07 -6.31 33.95
C GLY A 63 1.48 -5.03 34.53
N ARG A 64 2.27 -3.96 34.68
CA ARG A 64 1.83 -2.74 35.39
C ARG A 64 2.21 -1.43 34.71
N LEU A 65 3.47 -1.23 34.33
CA LEU A 65 3.91 0.08 33.81
C LEU A 65 3.41 0.35 32.39
N VAL A 66 3.40 -0.68 31.54
CA VAL A 66 2.97 -0.60 30.15
C VAL A 66 2.01 -1.76 29.86
N PRO A 67 0.75 -1.70 30.36
CA PRO A 67 -0.29 -2.64 29.96
C PRO A 67 -0.46 -2.65 28.44
N TYR A 68 -0.86 -3.80 27.90
CA TYR A 68 -0.92 -3.99 26.45
C TYR A 68 -2.02 -3.12 25.84
N ALA A 69 -1.67 -2.35 24.82
CA ALA A 69 -2.61 -1.63 23.99
C ALA A 69 -2.06 -1.55 22.57
N TYR A 70 -2.89 -1.80 21.56
CA TYR A 70 -2.49 -1.66 20.16
C TYR A 70 -2.25 -0.19 19.80
N ASP A 71 -1.47 0.07 18.75
CA ASP A 71 -1.18 1.43 18.28
C ASP A 71 -2.42 2.26 17.94
N TRP A 72 -3.48 1.61 17.46
CA TRP A 72 -4.77 2.29 17.27
C TRP A 72 -5.32 2.88 18.56
N GLN A 73 -5.07 2.21 19.68
CA GLN A 73 -5.55 2.60 20.98
C GLN A 73 -4.59 3.59 21.64
N SER A 74 -3.27 3.42 21.54
CA SER A 74 -2.26 4.26 22.20
C SER A 74 -1.91 5.52 21.40
N ALA A 75 -1.71 5.38 20.08
CA ALA A 75 -1.26 6.44 19.17
C ALA A 75 -2.31 6.89 18.14
N GLY A 76 -3.42 6.14 18.00
CA GLY A 76 -4.51 6.51 17.08
C GLY A 76 -4.24 6.24 15.60
N VAL A 77 -3.22 5.44 15.31
CA VAL A 77 -2.73 5.08 13.97
C VAL A 77 -2.48 3.56 13.91
N PRO A 78 -2.40 2.92 12.73
CA PRO A 78 -2.25 1.47 12.65
C PRO A 78 -0.90 0.98 13.16
N TRP A 79 0.15 1.80 13.06
CA TRP A 79 1.48 1.46 13.53
C TRP A 79 2.22 2.70 14.03
N TYR A 80 2.86 2.61 15.18
CA TYR A 80 3.66 3.68 15.76
C TYR A 80 4.81 3.14 16.60
N PHE A 81 6.05 3.31 16.14
CA PHE A 81 7.24 3.02 16.94
C PHE A 81 7.60 4.23 17.83
N PRO A 82 7.37 4.20 19.16
CA PRO A 82 7.48 5.38 20.00
C PRO A 82 8.93 5.65 20.42
N THR A 83 9.15 6.73 21.17
CA THR A 83 10.31 6.86 22.07
C THR A 83 9.99 6.27 23.44
N THR A 84 11.01 6.07 24.27
CA THR A 84 10.81 5.67 25.67
C THR A 84 9.94 6.68 26.43
N GLU A 85 10.18 7.99 26.26
CA GLU A 85 9.38 9.05 26.89
C GLU A 85 7.91 8.97 26.47
N GLU A 86 7.64 8.74 25.19
CA GLU A 86 6.28 8.61 24.66
C GLU A 86 5.58 7.37 25.21
N ALA A 87 6.28 6.23 25.27
CA ALA A 87 5.75 4.99 25.82
C ALA A 87 5.43 5.12 27.33
N VAL A 88 6.30 5.78 28.09
CA VAL A 88 6.07 6.08 29.52
C VAL A 88 4.88 7.03 29.67
N ALA A 89 4.83 8.11 28.89
CA ALA A 89 3.76 9.09 28.96
C ALA A 89 2.39 8.51 28.56
N ALA A 90 2.36 7.59 27.59
CA ALA A 90 1.16 6.87 27.21
C ALA A 90 0.68 5.92 28.30
N GLY A 91 1.60 5.38 29.11
CA GLY A 91 1.32 4.45 30.22
C GLY A 91 0.70 3.12 29.76
N ARG A 92 0.79 2.81 28.47
CA ARG A 92 0.31 1.59 27.80
C ARG A 92 0.85 1.54 26.38
N GLY A 93 0.91 0.35 25.80
CA GLY A 93 1.38 0.15 24.43
C GLY A 93 1.65 -1.32 24.14
N ASP A 94 2.07 -1.59 22.92
CA ASP A 94 2.31 -2.92 22.41
C ASP A 94 3.74 -3.41 22.70
N CYS A 95 4.25 -4.34 21.89
CA CYS A 95 5.58 -4.92 22.07
C CYS A 95 6.69 -3.88 21.95
N GLU A 96 6.61 -2.94 21.01
CA GLU A 96 7.57 -1.86 20.80
C GLU A 96 7.67 -0.98 22.05
N SER A 97 6.53 -0.54 22.54
CA SER A 97 6.44 0.31 23.73
C SER A 97 7.01 -0.38 24.97
N ARG A 98 6.63 -1.65 25.19
CA ARG A 98 7.14 -2.46 26.31
C ARG A 98 8.63 -2.70 26.21
N ALA A 99 9.13 -3.02 25.01
CA ALA A 99 10.54 -3.30 24.79
C ALA A 99 11.40 -2.05 25.03
N LEU A 100 10.96 -0.87 24.58
CA LEU A 100 11.70 0.38 24.79
C LEU A 100 11.77 0.79 26.26
N VAL A 101 10.65 0.67 27.00
CA VAL A 101 10.61 0.96 28.43
C VAL A 101 11.48 -0.03 29.21
N LEU A 102 11.36 -1.33 28.92
CA LEU A 102 12.17 -2.36 29.57
C LEU A 102 13.66 -2.16 29.30
N ALA A 103 14.07 -2.00 28.04
CA ALA A 103 15.46 -1.78 27.66
C ALA A 103 16.04 -0.53 28.34
N SER A 104 15.25 0.55 28.44
CA SER A 104 15.69 1.78 29.11
C SER A 104 15.88 1.59 30.61
N ILE A 105 15.00 0.84 31.28
CA ILE A 105 15.13 0.56 32.72
C ILE A 105 16.36 -0.33 32.97
N LEU A 106 16.53 -1.40 32.18
CA LEU A 106 17.69 -2.30 32.33
C LEU A 106 18.99 -1.55 32.07
N THR A 107 19.02 -0.69 31.06
CA THR A 107 20.19 0.15 30.75
C THR A 107 20.46 1.15 31.88
N ALA A 108 19.43 1.78 32.45
CA ALA A 108 19.58 2.68 33.61
C ALA A 108 20.15 1.96 34.84
N LYS A 109 19.86 0.66 34.98
CA LYS A 109 20.41 -0.21 36.04
C LYS A 109 21.79 -0.78 35.72
N GLY A 110 22.34 -0.53 34.53
CA GLY A 110 23.60 -1.15 34.09
C GLY A 110 23.49 -2.65 33.79
N ILE A 111 22.28 -3.16 33.57
CA ILE A 111 22.03 -4.56 33.21
C ILE A 111 22.21 -4.71 31.69
N PRO A 112 23.11 -5.59 31.22
CA PRO A 112 23.28 -5.84 29.79
C PRO A 112 21.97 -6.29 29.14
N ASN A 113 21.61 -5.65 28.04
CA ASN A 113 20.38 -5.95 27.32
C ASN A 113 20.51 -5.60 25.82
N GLU A 114 19.77 -6.33 24.99
CA GLU A 114 19.76 -6.13 23.54
C GLU A 114 18.35 -6.25 22.98
N LEU A 115 18.00 -5.42 22.00
CA LEU A 115 16.74 -5.57 21.26
C LEU A 115 16.84 -6.70 20.25
N ARG A 116 15.83 -7.56 20.24
CA ARG A 116 15.66 -8.67 19.30
C ARG A 116 14.31 -8.53 18.61
N LEU A 117 14.25 -8.90 17.34
CA LEU A 117 13.08 -8.72 16.49
C LEU A 117 12.74 -10.03 15.75
N SER A 118 11.46 -10.33 15.65
CA SER A 118 10.88 -11.26 14.68
C SER A 118 10.10 -10.46 13.62
N LEU A 119 9.30 -11.13 12.80
CA LEU A 119 8.49 -10.47 11.76
C LEU A 119 7.31 -9.66 12.33
N ASN A 120 6.82 -10.03 13.51
CA ASN A 120 5.62 -9.47 14.13
C ASN A 120 5.79 -9.13 15.63
N HIS A 121 6.99 -9.26 16.18
CA HIS A 121 7.26 -9.05 17.60
C HIS A 121 8.66 -8.45 17.82
N ILE A 122 8.79 -7.67 18.88
CA ILE A 122 10.06 -7.12 19.36
C ILE A 122 10.15 -7.36 20.87
N TRP A 123 11.34 -7.75 21.33
CA TRP A 123 11.58 -7.98 22.75
C TRP A 123 12.99 -7.59 23.15
N VAL A 124 13.20 -7.52 24.47
CA VAL A 124 14.51 -7.28 25.07
C VAL A 124 15.07 -8.63 25.51
N ASP A 125 16.28 -8.95 25.07
CA ASP A 125 17.07 -10.06 25.58
C ASP A 125 18.03 -9.57 26.67
N TYR A 126 18.23 -10.38 27.71
CA TYR A 126 19.07 -10.05 28.87
C TYR A 126 19.52 -11.34 29.59
N PRO A 127 20.58 -11.31 30.41
CA PRO A 127 21.07 -12.49 31.12
C PRO A 127 19.98 -13.20 31.94
N GLY A 128 19.77 -14.49 31.67
CA GLY A 128 18.77 -15.30 32.36
C GLY A 128 17.34 -15.18 31.82
N LYS A 129 17.13 -14.50 30.68
CA LYS A 129 15.83 -14.48 29.99
C LYS A 129 15.41 -15.91 29.60
N ARG A 130 14.14 -16.24 29.88
CA ARG A 130 13.56 -17.52 29.50
C ARG A 130 12.90 -17.39 28.13
N ALA A 131 13.26 -18.30 27.22
CA ALA A 131 12.61 -18.36 25.91
C ALA A 131 11.11 -18.61 26.05
N THR A 132 10.33 -17.94 25.21
CA THR A 132 8.88 -18.14 25.07
C THR A 132 8.54 -18.54 23.64
N ALA A 133 7.27 -18.83 23.36
CA ALA A 133 6.82 -19.15 22.00
C ALA A 133 7.09 -18.02 20.99
N GLN A 134 7.07 -16.76 21.43
CA GLN A 134 7.30 -15.58 20.57
C GLN A 134 8.69 -14.96 20.75
N GLU A 135 9.42 -15.33 21.81
CA GLU A 135 10.72 -14.77 22.16
C GLU A 135 11.74 -15.91 22.27
N ASN A 136 12.19 -16.41 21.12
CA ASN A 136 13.18 -17.48 21.02
C ASN A 136 14.02 -17.36 19.74
N ALA A 137 15.09 -18.15 19.67
CA ALA A 137 16.04 -18.11 18.56
C ALA A 137 15.48 -18.61 17.22
N ALA A 138 14.37 -19.37 17.19
CA ALA A 138 13.79 -19.90 15.96
C ALA A 138 12.95 -18.88 15.19
N VAL A 139 12.32 -17.93 15.91
CA VAL A 139 11.50 -16.84 15.34
C VAL A 139 12.27 -15.54 15.13
N GLN A 140 13.47 -15.43 15.70
CA GLN A 140 14.32 -14.25 15.61
C GLN A 140 14.81 -14.03 14.18
N VAL A 141 14.61 -12.81 13.69
CA VAL A 141 15.01 -12.34 12.36
C VAL A 141 16.16 -11.35 12.46
N ALA A 142 16.13 -10.43 13.41
CA ALA A 142 17.16 -9.40 13.56
C ALA A 142 17.46 -9.10 15.03
N GLY A 143 18.60 -8.45 15.24
CA GLY A 143 19.03 -7.98 16.55
C GLY A 143 20.49 -7.55 16.53
N VAL A 144 21.00 -7.25 17.71
CA VAL A 144 22.43 -7.08 17.97
C VAL A 144 22.89 -8.32 18.74
N GLU A 145 24.08 -8.82 18.44
CA GLU A 145 24.75 -9.90 19.16
C GLU A 145 26.25 -9.58 19.17
N ASP A 146 26.86 -9.50 20.37
CA ASP A 146 28.25 -9.08 20.57
C ASP A 146 28.58 -7.73 19.89
N GLY A 147 27.63 -6.78 19.94
CA GLY A 147 27.77 -5.46 19.30
C GLY A 147 27.67 -5.47 17.77
N ARG A 148 27.35 -6.61 17.15
CA ARG A 148 27.16 -6.73 15.70
C ARG A 148 25.69 -6.92 15.36
N PHE A 149 25.20 -6.09 14.44
CA PHE A 149 23.88 -6.29 13.86
C PHE A 149 23.86 -7.56 13.01
N PHE A 150 22.81 -8.36 13.15
CA PHE A 150 22.58 -9.51 12.28
C PHE A 150 21.17 -9.48 11.70
N LEU A 151 21.03 -10.13 10.54
CA LEU A 151 19.77 -10.45 9.90
C LEU A 151 19.80 -11.91 9.47
N ARG A 152 18.80 -12.70 9.87
CA ARG A 152 18.68 -14.12 9.56
C ARG A 152 17.24 -14.45 9.17
N TRP A 153 17.07 -15.48 8.35
CA TRP A 153 15.74 -16.01 8.05
C TRP A 153 15.23 -16.84 9.25
N PRO A 154 13.96 -16.67 9.67
CA PRO A 154 13.42 -17.43 10.79
C PRO A 154 13.24 -18.90 10.39
N ARG A 155 13.54 -19.82 11.32
CA ARG A 155 13.37 -21.26 11.07
C ARG A 155 11.90 -21.67 11.09
N ASP A 156 11.13 -21.05 11.98
CA ASP A 156 9.71 -21.34 12.18
C ASP A 156 8.82 -20.34 11.41
N PHE A 157 8.98 -20.31 10.10
CA PHE A 157 8.22 -19.40 9.22
C PHE A 157 6.98 -20.08 8.62
N HIS A 158 5.80 -19.48 8.86
CA HIS A 158 4.56 -19.90 8.24
C HIS A 158 3.80 -18.69 7.65
N LEU A 159 3.93 -18.47 6.34
CA LEU A 159 3.39 -17.29 5.65
C LEU A 159 1.91 -17.02 5.98
N GLY A 160 1.05 -18.03 5.95
CA GLY A 160 -0.38 -17.86 6.22
C GLY A 160 -0.67 -17.42 7.66
N ARG A 161 0.08 -17.94 8.63
CA ARG A 161 -0.03 -17.54 10.04
C ARG A 161 0.48 -16.12 10.23
N GLU A 162 1.65 -15.82 9.68
CA GLU A 162 2.28 -14.49 9.76
C GLU A 162 1.37 -13.40 9.19
N LEU A 163 0.78 -13.63 8.01
CA LEU A 163 -0.17 -12.70 7.41
C LEU A 163 -1.44 -12.55 8.25
N SER A 164 -1.97 -13.64 8.79
CA SER A 164 -3.16 -13.61 9.65
C SER A 164 -2.90 -12.82 10.93
N ASP A 165 -1.75 -13.03 11.57
CA ASP A 165 -1.37 -12.37 12.81
C ASP A 165 -1.17 -10.87 12.58
N GLN A 166 -0.48 -10.48 11.50
CA GLN A 166 -0.33 -9.06 11.16
C GLN A 166 -1.66 -8.38 10.83
N LEU A 167 -2.53 -9.03 10.04
CA LEU A 167 -3.86 -8.48 9.77
C LEU A 167 -4.67 -8.32 11.06
N ALA A 168 -4.57 -9.28 11.98
CA ALA A 168 -5.25 -9.21 13.26
C ALA A 168 -4.74 -8.04 14.11
N ILE A 169 -3.43 -7.83 14.18
CA ILE A 169 -2.79 -6.72 14.92
C ILE A 169 -3.24 -5.36 14.37
N TYR A 170 -3.28 -5.20 13.04
CA TYR A 170 -3.57 -3.91 12.42
C TYR A 170 -5.06 -3.58 12.31
N TRP A 171 -5.92 -4.57 12.08
CA TRP A 171 -7.32 -4.31 11.70
C TRP A 171 -8.34 -4.68 12.77
N THR A 172 -8.07 -5.66 13.64
CA THR A 172 -8.98 -6.00 14.74
C THR A 172 -9.19 -4.83 15.72
N PRO A 173 -8.15 -4.10 16.15
CA PRO A 173 -8.32 -2.97 17.06
C PRO A 173 -8.66 -1.64 16.34
N ALA A 174 -8.77 -1.65 15.01
CA ALA A 174 -9.01 -0.44 14.24
C ALA A 174 -10.39 0.16 14.57
N PRO A 175 -10.50 1.47 14.84
CA PRO A 175 -11.78 2.11 15.04
C PRO A 175 -12.68 1.96 13.81
N VAL A 176 -13.93 1.53 13.98
CA VAL A 176 -14.85 1.28 12.85
C VAL A 176 -14.98 2.50 11.94
N TRP A 177 -15.05 3.70 12.51
CA TRP A 177 -15.17 4.94 11.74
C TRP A 177 -13.94 5.21 10.84
N ARG A 178 -12.73 4.77 11.24
CA ARG A 178 -11.52 4.85 10.41
C ARG A 178 -11.63 3.95 9.19
N VAL A 179 -12.05 2.70 9.42
CA VAL A 179 -12.23 1.71 8.36
C VAL A 179 -13.33 2.16 7.39
N VAL A 180 -14.46 2.66 7.89
CA VAL A 180 -15.54 3.20 7.07
C VAL A 180 -15.06 4.40 6.25
N SER A 181 -14.33 5.35 6.85
CA SER A 181 -13.78 6.51 6.14
C SER A 181 -12.83 6.09 5.02
N LEU A 182 -11.96 5.12 5.30
CA LEU A 182 -11.04 4.55 4.30
C LEU A 182 -11.81 3.98 3.10
N VAL A 183 -12.78 3.10 3.36
CA VAL A 183 -13.58 2.44 2.31
C VAL A 183 -14.40 3.45 1.51
N VAL A 184 -15.10 4.37 2.19
CA VAL A 184 -15.95 5.37 1.53
C VAL A 184 -15.14 6.26 0.60
N GLY A 185 -14.00 6.78 1.02
CA GLY A 185 -13.22 7.65 0.13
C GLY A 185 -12.59 6.90 -1.05
N LEU A 186 -12.19 5.64 -0.88
CA LEU A 186 -11.76 4.81 -2.02
C LEU A 186 -12.89 4.58 -3.03
N LEU A 187 -14.10 4.32 -2.54
CA LEU A 187 -15.29 4.21 -3.40
C LEU A 187 -15.58 5.53 -4.12
N LEU A 188 -15.48 6.67 -3.44
CA LEU A 188 -15.68 7.99 -4.05
C LEU A 188 -14.66 8.27 -5.16
N VAL A 189 -13.38 7.94 -4.96
CA VAL A 189 -12.34 8.07 -6.01
C VAL A 189 -12.69 7.21 -7.23
N ALA A 190 -13.15 5.97 -7.02
CA ALA A 190 -13.55 5.08 -8.11
C ALA A 190 -14.81 5.56 -8.84
N LEU A 191 -15.86 5.96 -8.10
CA LEU A 191 -17.14 6.43 -8.64
C LEU A 191 -17.00 7.75 -9.40
N TRP A 192 -16.20 8.68 -8.89
CA TRP A 192 -15.89 9.93 -9.59
C TRP A 192 -15.25 9.65 -10.96
N ASN A 193 -14.25 8.77 -10.99
CA ASN A 193 -13.59 8.39 -12.23
C ASN A 193 -14.55 7.71 -13.22
N ALA A 194 -15.40 6.80 -12.76
CA ALA A 194 -16.40 6.14 -13.59
C ALA A 194 -17.40 7.16 -14.17
N SER A 195 -17.87 8.10 -13.36
CA SER A 195 -18.83 9.15 -13.76
C SER A 195 -18.24 10.07 -14.84
N VAL A 196 -16.99 10.52 -14.67
CA VAL A 196 -16.29 11.35 -15.66
C VAL A 196 -16.13 10.61 -17.00
N ARG A 197 -15.87 9.31 -16.98
CA ARG A 197 -15.76 8.48 -18.20
C ARG A 197 -17.10 8.37 -18.91
N LEU A 198 -18.17 8.09 -18.18
CA LEU A 198 -19.52 7.98 -18.75
C LEU A 198 -19.97 9.30 -19.39
N MET A 199 -19.75 10.44 -18.72
CA MET A 199 -20.07 11.76 -19.26
C MET A 199 -19.25 12.12 -20.49
N SER A 200 -17.98 11.72 -20.54
CA SER A 200 -17.10 11.99 -21.68
C SER A 200 -17.48 11.14 -22.90
N ALA A 201 -17.89 9.88 -22.70
CA ALA A 201 -18.42 9.02 -23.75
C ALA A 201 -19.76 9.54 -24.31
N GLY A 202 -20.65 10.03 -23.43
CA GLY A 202 -21.91 10.65 -23.83
C GLY A 202 -21.74 11.95 -24.63
N ARG A 203 -20.72 12.77 -24.33
CA ARG A 203 -20.39 13.97 -25.13
C ARG A 203 -19.80 13.62 -26.50
N GLY A 204 -18.90 12.63 -26.57
CA GLY A 204 -18.33 12.17 -27.84
C GLY A 204 -19.40 11.64 -28.82
N ALA A 205 -20.36 10.87 -28.30
CA ALA A 205 -21.47 10.39 -29.11
C ALA A 205 -22.37 11.52 -29.65
N LEU A 206 -22.59 12.58 -28.86
CA LEU A 206 -23.39 13.74 -29.29
C LEU A 206 -22.66 14.60 -30.35
N ASP A 207 -21.34 14.74 -30.25
CA ASP A 207 -20.55 15.47 -31.25
C ASP A 207 -20.43 14.70 -32.58
N ASP A 208 -20.26 13.37 -32.54
CA ASP A 208 -20.28 12.53 -33.75
C ASP A 208 -21.64 12.59 -34.47
N THR A 209 -22.73 12.68 -33.71
CA THR A 209 -24.09 12.81 -34.28
C THR A 209 -24.30 14.18 -34.94
N ARG A 210 -23.64 15.24 -34.45
CA ARG A 210 -23.66 16.57 -35.09
C ARG A 210 -22.76 16.65 -36.33
N ALA A 211 -21.65 15.93 -36.34
CA ALA A 211 -20.76 15.84 -37.51
C ALA A 211 -21.40 15.04 -38.67
N ALA A 212 -22.30 14.10 -38.35
CA ALA A 212 -23.07 13.32 -39.31
C ALA A 212 -24.31 14.05 -39.88
N ALA A 213 -24.39 15.39 -39.79
CA ALA A 213 -25.41 16.16 -40.49
C ALA A 213 -25.22 15.98 -42.02
N PRO A 214 -26.28 15.67 -42.79
CA PRO A 214 -26.16 15.35 -44.20
C PRO A 214 -25.62 16.55 -44.98
N PRO A 215 -24.77 16.35 -46.00
CA PRO A 215 -24.26 17.46 -46.79
C PRO A 215 -25.45 18.15 -47.46
N HIS A 216 -25.62 19.44 -47.17
CA HIS A 216 -26.55 20.30 -47.89
C HIS A 216 -26.34 20.09 -49.39
N ARG A 217 -27.33 19.52 -50.07
CA ARG A 217 -27.42 19.54 -51.53
C ARG A 217 -27.36 21.01 -51.95
N ARG A 218 -26.21 21.46 -52.45
CA ARG A 218 -26.09 22.75 -53.13
C ARG A 218 -27.09 22.73 -54.28
N ALA A 219 -28.13 23.55 -54.14
CA ALA A 219 -29.08 23.84 -55.19
C ALA A 219 -28.33 24.24 -56.47
N GLY A 220 -28.79 23.69 -57.58
CA GLY A 220 -28.14 23.76 -58.88
C GLY A 220 -27.79 25.18 -59.30
N ARG A 221 -26.53 25.36 -59.65
CA ARG A 221 -26.08 26.53 -60.42
C ARG A 221 -26.35 26.22 -61.89
N SER A 222 -27.34 26.89 -62.47
CA SER A 222 -27.70 26.78 -63.89
C SER A 222 -26.46 26.99 -64.78
N PRO A 223 -26.26 26.20 -65.86
CA PRO A 223 -25.18 26.44 -66.79
C PRO A 223 -25.52 27.66 -67.64
N ARG A 224 -24.67 28.70 -67.55
CA ARG A 224 -24.69 29.80 -68.53
C ARG A 224 -24.28 29.24 -69.89
N CYS A 225 -25.19 29.29 -70.86
CA CYS A 225 -24.88 29.21 -72.28
C CYS A 225 -23.80 30.25 -72.62
N ARG A 226 -22.61 29.80 -73.02
CA ARG A 226 -21.71 30.61 -73.85
C ARG A 226 -22.11 30.36 -75.30
N GLN A 227 -22.44 31.43 -75.99
CA GLN A 227 -22.57 31.45 -77.43
C GLN A 227 -21.25 31.03 -78.08
N ALA A 228 -21.38 30.16 -79.07
CA ALA A 228 -20.31 29.65 -79.90
C ALA A 228 -19.79 30.74 -80.85
N ALA A 229 -18.47 30.79 -81.01
CA ALA A 229 -17.83 31.28 -82.21
C ALA A 229 -16.90 30.18 -82.75
N ALA A 230 -17.29 29.66 -83.91
CA ALA A 230 -16.47 29.04 -84.95
C ALA A 230 -15.49 27.89 -84.60
N GLY A 231 -15.82 26.70 -85.12
CA GLY A 231 -14.88 25.93 -85.92
C GLY A 231 -14.36 24.61 -85.34
N GLY A 232 -14.72 23.50 -85.99
CA GLY A 232 -13.89 22.29 -86.02
C GLY A 232 -14.46 21.06 -85.32
N ARG A 233 -15.05 20.16 -86.12
CA ARG A 233 -15.50 18.81 -85.72
C ARG A 233 -14.31 17.89 -85.45
N ARG A 234 -14.46 16.96 -84.51
CA ARG A 234 -14.31 15.50 -84.74
C ARG A 234 -14.71 14.71 -83.49
N CYS A 235 -15.65 13.79 -83.70
CA CYS A 235 -15.95 12.68 -82.81
C CYS A 235 -14.85 11.61 -82.91
N ALA A 236 -14.54 10.96 -81.81
CA ALA A 236 -14.11 9.57 -81.79
C ALA A 236 -14.60 8.92 -80.49
N LEU A 237 -15.49 7.94 -80.64
CA LEU A 237 -15.74 6.90 -79.66
C LEU A 237 -14.48 6.03 -79.57
N ASP A 238 -14.16 5.51 -78.38
CA ASP A 238 -13.91 4.07 -78.32
C ASP A 238 -14.17 3.48 -76.93
N ALA A 239 -14.69 2.25 -76.97
CA ALA A 239 -15.11 1.44 -75.85
C ALA A 239 -14.17 0.23 -75.71
N THR A 240 -13.96 -0.27 -74.49
CA THR A 240 -13.61 -1.68 -74.13
C THR A 240 -13.41 -1.70 -72.60
N VAL A 241 -14.18 -2.37 -71.73
CA VAL A 241 -14.71 -3.76 -71.60
C VAL A 241 -13.67 -4.81 -71.16
N ARG A 242 -13.92 -5.37 -69.95
CA ARG A 242 -13.49 -6.66 -69.34
C ARG A 242 -12.05 -6.72 -68.78
N ARG A 243 -11.74 -7.46 -67.69
CA ARG A 243 -12.39 -8.65 -67.09
C ARG A 243 -11.98 -8.86 -65.61
N ALA A 244 -12.77 -9.67 -64.94
CA ALA A 244 -12.73 -10.08 -63.53
C ALA A 244 -11.58 -11.03 -63.12
N GLY A 245 -11.33 -11.10 -61.80
CA GLY A 245 -10.53 -12.15 -61.15
C GLY A 245 -10.58 -12.08 -59.62
N ARG A 246 -11.35 -12.98 -58.99
CA ARG A 246 -11.36 -13.42 -57.58
C ARG A 246 -11.27 -14.98 -57.65
N PRO A 247 -11.06 -15.79 -56.59
CA PRO A 247 -10.84 -15.55 -55.14
C PRO A 247 -9.80 -16.51 -54.45
N ALA A 248 -9.69 -16.45 -53.11
CA ALA A 248 -9.47 -17.54 -52.11
C ALA A 248 -8.96 -16.89 -50.79
N ILE A 249 -9.64 -16.86 -49.64
CA ILE A 249 -10.07 -17.89 -48.65
C ILE A 249 -8.92 -18.77 -48.13
N GLY A 250 -8.59 -18.59 -46.85
CA GLY A 250 -7.76 -19.48 -46.03
C GLY A 250 -8.05 -19.22 -44.54
N SER A 251 -8.67 -20.21 -43.90
CA SER A 251 -9.17 -20.21 -42.52
C SER A 251 -8.17 -20.79 -41.51
N ALA A 252 -8.20 -20.23 -40.30
CA ALA A 252 -8.22 -20.86 -38.96
C ALA A 252 -7.35 -22.09 -38.61
N GLY A 253 -6.70 -22.01 -37.44
CA GLY A 253 -6.17 -23.14 -36.67
C GLY A 253 -5.66 -22.70 -35.31
N SER A 254 -6.30 -23.18 -34.24
CA SER A 254 -6.05 -22.87 -32.82
C SER A 254 -5.78 -24.16 -32.03
N VAL A 255 -5.20 -24.00 -30.83
CA VAL A 255 -5.28 -24.87 -29.63
C VAL A 255 -4.08 -25.81 -29.36
N THR A 256 -3.49 -25.61 -28.18
CA THR A 256 -2.61 -26.46 -27.36
C THR A 256 -3.40 -27.55 -26.61
N PRO A 257 -2.74 -28.61 -26.10
CA PRO A 257 -2.59 -28.65 -24.64
C PRO A 257 -1.27 -29.28 -24.14
N ALA A 258 -1.12 -29.21 -22.82
CA ALA A 258 0.00 -29.54 -21.96
C ALA A 258 0.32 -31.03 -21.84
N GLU A 259 1.54 -31.35 -21.41
CA GLU A 259 1.86 -32.60 -20.73
C GLU A 259 2.87 -32.35 -19.59
N GLU A 260 2.47 -32.83 -18.42
CA GLU A 260 3.12 -32.86 -17.11
C GLU A 260 3.99 -34.13 -17.02
N THR A 261 5.20 -34.07 -16.47
CA THR A 261 5.84 -35.22 -15.80
C THR A 261 7.01 -34.77 -14.93
N HIS A 262 6.92 -35.06 -13.63
CA HIS A 262 8.01 -35.03 -12.65
C HIS A 262 8.51 -36.46 -12.41
N PRO A 263 9.80 -36.62 -12.10
CA PRO A 263 10.22 -37.24 -10.84
C PRO A 263 10.87 -36.24 -9.88
#